data_AF-K2BUL6-F1
#
_entry.id   AF-K2BUL6-F1
#
_cell.length_a   1.000
_cell.length_b   1.000
_cell.length_c   1.000
_cell.angle_alpha   90.00
_cell.angle_beta   90.00
_cell.angle_gamma   90.00
#
_symmetry.space_group_name_H-M   'P 1'
#
loop_
_entity.id
_entity.type
_entity.pdbx_description
1 polymer ?
#
loop_
_entity_poly.entity_id
_entity_poly.type
_entity_poly.pdbx_seq_one_letter_code
_entity_poly.pdbx_strand_id
1 'polypeptide(L)'
;MKNATELEKVQQYEPNILYHGHWRSILFFLTLLAYHKQKRMVNIDKTFIQHGFGPFPGLQGCHTSLFPTLIDFQPGEIKIKKSSIIHDSFLLHWNNMTVCCPETVNNVDTFFEGSNTPSIYRKNLLAIISAVSFDFYDPLIGLQLYYHVIEKACADSFVFIKKQETPDLKKAVAHAIALEREGMLKPINYNRIIERQPYERLFSAYARTQHKLLTGCANTANTYLRQFPDEPITSGTLMLAR
;
A
#
# COMPACT_ATOMS: atom_id res chain seq x y z
N MET A 1 -18.95 15.72 -11.77
CA MET A 1 -17.69 16.13 -11.12
C MET A 1 -17.09 17.45 -11.64
N LYS A 2 -17.47 18.00 -12.81
CA LYS A 2 -16.82 19.20 -13.37
C LYS A 2 -16.87 20.48 -12.49
N ASN A 3 -17.75 20.54 -11.48
CA ASN A 3 -17.95 21.73 -10.63
C ASN A 3 -17.82 21.45 -9.12
N ALA A 4 -17.42 20.25 -8.70
CA ALA A 4 -17.27 19.94 -7.28
C ALA A 4 -15.95 20.50 -6.75
N THR A 5 -15.95 21.06 -5.54
CA THR A 5 -14.71 21.51 -4.88
C THR A 5 -13.81 20.32 -4.51
N GLU A 6 -12.54 20.57 -4.19
CA GLU A 6 -11.64 19.48 -3.78
C GLU A 6 -12.11 18.82 -2.49
N LEU A 7 -12.64 19.61 -1.54
CA LEU A 7 -13.20 19.06 -0.31
C LEU A 7 -14.40 18.17 -0.57
N GLU A 8 -15.33 18.60 -1.44
CA GLU A 8 -16.50 17.80 -1.83
C GLU A 8 -16.08 16.47 -2.49
N LYS A 9 -15.03 16.49 -3.31
CA LYS A 9 -14.47 15.26 -3.88
C LYS A 9 -13.92 14.35 -2.80
N VAL A 10 -13.14 14.85 -1.84
CA VAL A 10 -12.63 14.02 -0.74
C VAL A 10 -13.80 13.41 0.07
N GLN A 11 -14.83 14.20 0.39
CA GLN A 11 -16.03 13.76 1.11
C GLN A 11 -16.83 12.71 0.34
N GLN A 12 -16.94 12.85 -0.98
CA GLN A 12 -17.62 11.88 -1.82
C GLN A 12 -16.88 10.52 -1.86
N TYR A 13 -15.55 10.53 -1.72
CA TYR A 13 -14.69 9.35 -1.85
C TYR A 13 -14.10 8.87 -0.51
N GLU A 14 -14.62 9.30 0.64
CA GLU A 14 -14.13 8.87 1.96
C GLU A 14 -13.98 7.35 2.11
N PRO A 15 -14.94 6.51 1.66
CA PRO A 15 -14.80 5.06 1.77
C PRO A 15 -13.59 4.52 1.02
N ASN A 16 -13.25 5.11 -0.14
CA ASN A 16 -12.09 4.73 -0.94
C ASN A 16 -10.79 5.13 -0.24
N ILE A 17 -10.76 6.32 0.38
CA ILE A 17 -9.58 6.83 1.09
C ILE A 17 -9.30 6.00 2.34
N LEU A 18 -10.34 5.64 3.09
CA LEU A 18 -10.24 4.74 4.24
C LEU A 18 -9.74 3.34 3.83
N TYR A 19 -10.30 2.81 2.74
CA TYR A 19 -9.88 1.51 2.18
C TYR A 19 -8.41 1.53 1.73
N HIS A 20 -7.98 2.61 1.07
CA HIS A 20 -6.61 2.85 0.66
C HIS A 20 -5.66 2.88 1.86
N GLY A 21 -5.96 3.71 2.87
CA GLY A 21 -5.18 3.76 4.12
C GLY A 21 -5.13 2.41 4.83
N HIS A 22 -6.21 1.66 4.87
CA HIS A 22 -6.22 0.37 5.54
C HIS A 22 -5.33 -0.68 4.88
N TRP A 23 -5.42 -0.80 3.56
CA TRP A 23 -4.55 -1.72 2.83
C TRP A 23 -3.07 -1.33 2.91
N ARG A 24 -2.71 -0.05 3.12
CA ARG A 24 -1.31 0.33 3.42
C ARG A 24 -0.76 -0.43 4.60
N SER A 25 -1.52 -0.49 5.69
CA SER A 25 -1.10 -1.17 6.91
C SER A 25 -0.97 -2.69 6.70
N ILE A 26 -1.92 -3.29 5.99
CA ILE A 26 -1.90 -4.72 5.65
C ILE A 26 -0.71 -5.05 4.76
N LEU A 27 -0.52 -4.31 3.67
CA LEU A 27 0.57 -4.57 2.71
C LEU A 27 1.93 -4.35 3.36
N PHE A 28 2.05 -3.36 4.25
CA PHE A 28 3.25 -3.19 5.05
C PHE A 28 3.51 -4.41 5.94
N PHE A 29 2.51 -4.89 6.68
CA PHE A 29 2.66 -6.08 7.52
C PHE A 29 3.01 -7.34 6.72
N LEU A 30 2.36 -7.57 5.57
CA LEU A 30 2.70 -8.68 4.67
C LEU A 30 4.14 -8.55 4.16
N THR A 31 4.61 -7.33 3.90
CA THR A 31 6.01 -7.08 3.55
C THR A 31 6.95 -7.42 4.70
N LEU A 32 6.61 -7.06 5.94
CA LEU A 32 7.40 -7.48 7.12
C LEU A 32 7.49 -9.00 7.25
N LEU A 33 6.38 -9.70 7.06
CA LEU A 33 6.33 -11.17 7.09
C LEU A 33 7.21 -11.78 6.00
N ALA A 34 7.13 -11.26 4.77
CA ALA A 34 7.93 -11.75 3.65
C ALA A 34 9.44 -11.56 3.90
N TYR A 35 9.84 -10.45 4.54
CA TYR A 35 11.23 -10.13 4.78
C TYR A 35 11.80 -10.72 6.08
N HIS A 36 10.96 -11.16 7.03
CA HIS A 36 11.38 -11.65 8.33
C HIS A 36 12.45 -12.75 8.23
N LYS A 37 13.57 -12.53 8.93
CA LYS A 37 14.76 -13.42 8.95
C LYS A 37 15.44 -13.69 7.61
N GLN A 38 15.13 -12.94 6.55
CA GLN A 38 15.75 -13.11 5.24
C GLN A 38 17.18 -12.54 5.13
N LYS A 39 17.62 -11.79 6.15
CA LYS A 39 18.94 -11.13 6.23
C LYS A 39 19.22 -10.23 5.02
N ARG A 40 18.21 -9.45 4.62
CA ARG A 40 18.25 -8.53 3.48
C ARG A 40 18.22 -7.07 3.93
N MET A 41 19.00 -6.23 3.26
CA MET A 41 18.81 -4.79 3.31
C MET A 41 17.85 -4.39 2.19
N VAL A 42 16.81 -3.63 2.53
CA VAL A 42 15.71 -3.30 1.63
C VAL A 42 15.74 -1.84 1.24
N ASN A 43 15.57 -1.55 -0.04
CA ASN A 43 15.48 -0.20 -0.58
C ASN A 43 14.36 -0.10 -1.63
N ILE A 44 14.00 1.13 -1.99
CA ILE A 44 12.99 1.39 -3.02
C ILE A 44 13.62 1.33 -4.41
N ASP A 45 12.85 0.83 -5.37
CA ASP A 45 13.18 0.92 -6.79
C ASP A 45 12.08 1.66 -7.55
N LYS A 46 12.33 1.93 -8.82
CA LYS A 46 11.36 2.57 -9.70
C LYS A 46 10.12 1.70 -9.86
N THR A 47 8.96 2.32 -9.79
CA THR A 47 7.67 1.68 -10.05
C THR A 47 7.43 1.56 -11.54
N PHE A 48 7.22 0.34 -12.02
CA PHE A 48 6.91 0.06 -13.44
C PHE A 48 5.55 -0.62 -13.63
N ILE A 49 4.87 -0.99 -12.53
CA ILE A 49 3.61 -1.74 -12.55
C ILE A 49 2.55 -0.91 -11.84
N GLN A 50 1.39 -0.75 -12.48
CA GLN A 50 0.22 -0.14 -11.85
C GLN A 50 -1.05 -0.85 -12.33
N HIS A 51 -1.81 -1.46 -11.42
CA HIS A 51 -2.94 -2.31 -11.80
C HIS A 51 -4.26 -1.58 -12.06
N GLY A 52 -4.31 -0.26 -11.93
CA GLY A 52 -5.54 0.51 -12.14
C GLY A 52 -5.26 1.94 -12.59
N PHE A 53 -6.31 2.59 -13.07
CA PHE A 53 -6.28 3.94 -13.63
C PHE A 53 -7.47 4.72 -13.07
N GLY A 54 -7.38 6.06 -13.07
CA GLY A 54 -8.52 6.92 -12.76
C GLY A 54 -9.61 6.77 -13.85
N PRO A 55 -10.81 6.27 -13.53
CA PRO A 55 -11.84 6.01 -14.54
C PRO A 55 -12.51 7.28 -15.06
N PHE A 56 -12.33 8.42 -14.37
CA PHE A 56 -12.96 9.69 -14.70
C PHE A 56 -12.01 10.87 -14.48
N PRO A 57 -12.19 11.99 -15.20
CA PRO A 57 -11.43 13.22 -14.95
C PRO A 57 -11.54 13.68 -13.49
N GLY A 58 -10.40 13.93 -12.85
CA GLY A 58 -10.30 14.31 -11.43
C GLY A 58 -10.14 13.15 -10.45
N LEU A 59 -10.10 11.90 -10.94
CA LEU A 59 -9.72 10.73 -10.16
C LEU A 59 -8.41 10.14 -10.68
N GLN A 60 -7.63 9.56 -9.78
CA GLN A 60 -6.37 8.91 -10.07
C GLN A 60 -6.33 7.51 -9.44
N GLY A 61 -5.50 6.62 -9.99
CA GLY A 61 -5.20 5.33 -9.37
C GLY A 61 -4.09 5.53 -8.36
N CYS A 62 -4.43 5.63 -7.07
CA CYS A 62 -3.45 5.83 -6.00
C CYS A 62 -2.86 4.49 -5.56
N HIS A 63 -1.53 4.43 -5.44
CA HIS A 63 -0.83 3.21 -5.01
C HIS A 63 -1.10 2.91 -3.55
N THR A 64 -1.68 1.74 -3.32
CA THR A 64 -2.08 1.35 -1.98
C THR A 64 -0.91 0.90 -1.13
N SER A 65 0.22 0.50 -1.71
CA SER A 65 1.45 0.32 -0.95
C SER A 65 2.29 1.59 -0.95
N LEU A 66 2.89 1.91 0.19
CA LEU A 66 4.01 2.85 0.25
C LEU A 66 5.30 2.24 -0.33
N PHE A 67 5.30 0.99 -0.76
CA PHE A 67 6.46 0.27 -1.31
C PHE A 67 6.08 -0.52 -2.57
N PRO A 68 5.64 0.16 -3.64
CA PRO A 68 5.19 -0.50 -4.86
C PRO A 68 6.26 -1.41 -5.49
N THR A 69 7.51 -0.95 -5.56
CA THR A 69 8.66 -1.77 -5.98
C THR A 69 9.78 -1.67 -4.95
N LEU A 70 10.33 -2.83 -4.59
CA LEU A 70 11.48 -2.95 -3.71
C LEU A 70 12.65 -3.63 -4.43
N ILE A 71 13.87 -3.25 -4.04
CA ILE A 71 15.10 -3.99 -4.30
C ILE A 71 15.71 -4.39 -2.96
N ASP A 72 16.45 -5.50 -2.97
CA ASP A 72 17.17 -5.92 -1.78
C ASP A 72 18.48 -6.63 -2.10
N PHE A 73 19.36 -6.65 -1.11
CA PHE A 73 20.69 -7.23 -1.20
C PHE A 73 21.14 -7.79 0.14
N GLN A 74 22.00 -8.80 0.11
CA GLN A 74 22.66 -9.29 1.32
C GLN A 74 23.85 -8.39 1.69
N PRO A 75 24.22 -8.30 2.98
CA PRO A 75 25.46 -7.65 3.39
C PRO A 75 26.67 -8.24 2.63
N GLY A 76 27.48 -7.39 2.00
CA GLY A 76 28.65 -7.82 1.23
C GLY A 76 28.38 -8.14 -0.25
N GLU A 77 27.13 -8.23 -0.70
CA GLU A 77 26.82 -8.25 -2.14
C GLU A 77 26.99 -6.83 -2.73
N ILE A 78 28.18 -6.53 -3.27
CA ILE A 78 28.48 -5.26 -3.99
C ILE A 78 27.73 -5.21 -5.34
N LYS A 79 27.38 -6.37 -5.89
CA LYS A 79 26.54 -6.46 -7.09
C LYS A 79 25.09 -6.30 -6.69
N ILE A 80 24.53 -5.13 -6.98
CA ILE A 80 23.10 -4.81 -6.90
C ILE A 80 22.33 -5.96 -7.58
N LYS A 81 21.77 -6.89 -6.79
CA LYS A 81 20.66 -7.70 -7.29
C LYS A 81 19.53 -6.71 -7.54
N LYS A 82 19.10 -6.63 -8.80
CA LYS A 82 18.08 -5.69 -9.26
C LYS A 82 16.65 -6.14 -8.93
N SER A 83 16.48 -7.29 -8.29
CA SER A 83 15.16 -7.84 -7.96
C SER A 83 15.08 -8.16 -6.48
N SER A 84 13.96 -7.80 -5.86
CA SER A 84 13.65 -8.18 -4.49
C SER A 84 13.22 -9.64 -4.38
N ILE A 85 13.26 -10.20 -3.16
CA ILE A 85 12.71 -11.53 -2.87
C ILE A 85 11.21 -11.64 -3.21
N ILE A 86 10.50 -10.51 -3.30
CA ILE A 86 9.08 -10.46 -3.67
C ILE A 86 8.84 -10.27 -5.17
N HIS A 87 9.88 -10.11 -6.00
CA HIS A 87 9.78 -9.69 -7.40
C HIS A 87 8.83 -10.56 -8.24
N ASP A 88 8.89 -11.88 -8.12
CA ASP A 88 8.03 -12.79 -8.88
C ASP A 88 6.88 -13.36 -8.04
N SER A 89 6.37 -12.58 -7.07
CA SER A 89 5.34 -13.02 -6.13
C SER A 89 4.03 -12.26 -6.26
N PHE A 90 2.93 -12.86 -5.79
CA PHE A 90 1.65 -12.15 -5.64
C PHE A 90 1.77 -10.88 -4.80
N LEU A 91 2.70 -10.85 -3.84
CA LEU A 91 2.91 -9.69 -2.99
C LEU A 91 3.44 -8.47 -3.78
N LEU A 92 4.27 -8.66 -4.82
CA LEU A 92 4.62 -7.54 -5.71
C LEU A 92 3.36 -6.97 -6.37
N HIS A 93 2.48 -7.83 -6.86
CA HIS A 93 1.25 -7.40 -7.52
C HIS A 93 0.29 -6.72 -6.56
N TRP A 94 0.14 -7.24 -5.34
CA TRP A 94 -0.64 -6.59 -4.29
C TRP A 94 -0.04 -5.25 -3.85
N ASN A 95 1.28 -5.11 -3.81
CA ASN A 95 1.95 -3.83 -3.57
C ASN A 95 1.67 -2.80 -4.69
N ASN A 96 1.39 -3.27 -5.90
CA ASN A 96 1.04 -2.42 -7.05
C ASN A 96 -0.48 -2.32 -7.30
N MET A 97 -1.28 -2.72 -6.31
CA MET A 97 -2.71 -2.45 -6.29
C MET A 97 -2.97 -0.94 -6.22
N THR A 98 -4.01 -0.49 -6.91
CA THR A 98 -4.43 0.91 -6.88
C THR A 98 -5.91 1.07 -6.58
N VAL A 99 -6.21 2.05 -5.73
CA VAL A 99 -7.56 2.47 -5.37
C VAL A 99 -7.89 3.75 -6.12
N CYS A 100 -9.11 3.84 -6.63
CA CYS A 100 -9.57 5.06 -7.29
C CYS A 100 -9.86 6.14 -6.25
N CYS A 101 -9.08 7.22 -6.25
CA CYS A 101 -9.18 8.32 -5.30
C CYS A 101 -9.11 9.69 -6.00
N PRO A 102 -9.59 10.78 -5.38
CA PRO A 102 -9.34 12.14 -5.85
C PRO A 102 -7.84 12.46 -5.92
N GLU A 103 -7.44 13.35 -6.84
CA GLU A 103 -6.04 13.80 -6.99
C GLU A 103 -5.43 14.34 -5.68
N THR A 104 -6.25 14.94 -4.82
CA THR A 104 -5.83 15.36 -3.46
C THR A 104 -5.15 14.24 -2.69
N VAL A 105 -5.59 12.99 -2.85
CA VAL A 105 -5.04 11.82 -2.15
C VAL A 105 -3.67 11.47 -2.70
N ASN A 106 -3.43 11.60 -4.00
CA ASN A 106 -2.10 11.39 -4.59
C ASN A 106 -1.09 12.46 -4.12
N ASN A 107 -1.57 13.69 -3.85
CA ASN A 107 -0.74 14.72 -3.21
C ASN A 107 -0.37 14.33 -1.76
N VAL A 108 -1.32 13.73 -1.02
CA VAL A 108 -1.06 13.18 0.32
C VAL A 108 -0.08 12.00 0.25
N ASP A 109 -0.20 11.13 -0.75
CA ASP A 109 0.75 10.05 -1.02
C ASP A 109 2.15 10.62 -1.19
N THR A 110 2.31 11.66 -2.01
CA THR A 110 3.59 12.36 -2.20
C THR A 110 4.18 12.91 -0.89
N PHE A 111 3.35 13.30 0.09
CA PHE A 111 3.83 13.70 1.42
C PHE A 111 4.43 12.52 2.20
N PHE A 112 3.76 11.36 2.21
CA PHE A 112 4.27 10.15 2.86
C PHE A 112 5.46 9.55 2.12
N GLU A 113 5.45 9.61 0.80
CA GLU A 113 6.40 8.96 -0.08
C GLU A 113 7.66 9.80 -0.33
N GLY A 114 7.50 11.12 -0.40
CA GLY A 114 8.47 12.01 -1.03
C GLY A 114 8.30 12.01 -2.55
N SER A 115 8.77 13.07 -3.19
CA SER A 115 8.72 13.21 -4.66
C SER A 115 9.96 12.56 -5.30
N ASN A 116 11.00 13.35 -5.56
CA ASN A 116 12.24 12.87 -6.19
C ASN A 116 13.19 12.17 -5.20
N THR A 117 13.02 12.45 -3.90
CA THR A 117 13.76 11.78 -2.84
C THR A 117 12.76 11.22 -1.82
N PRO A 118 13.01 10.01 -1.28
CA PRO A 118 12.10 9.44 -0.29
C PRO A 118 11.96 10.36 0.92
N SER A 119 10.73 10.54 1.39
CA SER A 119 10.45 11.27 2.62
C SER A 119 11.17 10.63 3.80
N ILE A 120 11.33 11.38 4.90
CA ILE A 120 11.87 10.82 6.14
C ILE A 120 11.02 9.65 6.67
N TYR A 121 9.69 9.69 6.45
CA TYR A 121 8.78 8.63 6.87
C TYR A 121 9.01 7.36 6.06
N ARG A 122 9.08 7.46 4.72
CA ARG A 122 9.36 6.31 3.86
C ARG A 122 10.73 5.69 4.15
N LYS A 123 11.74 6.51 4.44
CA LYS A 123 13.07 6.04 4.88
C LYS A 123 13.02 5.27 6.20
N ASN A 124 12.30 5.79 7.20
CA ASN A 124 12.15 5.11 8.48
C ASN A 124 11.44 3.76 8.32
N LEU A 125 10.40 3.70 7.48
CA LEU A 125 9.69 2.46 7.20
C LEU A 125 10.57 1.43 6.46
N LEU A 126 11.40 1.84 5.49
CA LEU A 126 12.39 0.95 4.85
C LEU A 126 13.42 0.41 5.85
N ALA A 127 13.86 1.26 6.79
CA ALA A 127 14.76 0.84 7.86
C ALA A 127 14.11 -0.20 8.79
N ILE A 128 12.81 -0.05 9.09
CA ILE A 128 12.04 -1.03 9.86
C ILE A 128 11.97 -2.37 9.12
N ILE A 129 11.64 -2.37 7.82
CA ILE A 129 11.61 -3.60 7.01
C ILE A 129 12.98 -4.30 7.05
N SER A 130 14.07 -3.54 6.86
CA SER A 130 15.42 -4.09 6.93
C SER A 130 15.73 -4.66 8.32
N ALA A 131 15.36 -3.96 9.39
CA ALA A 131 15.58 -4.42 10.76
C ALA A 131 14.83 -5.72 11.08
N VAL A 132 13.58 -5.85 10.61
CA VAL A 132 12.82 -7.11 10.69
C VAL A 132 13.50 -8.21 9.86
N SER A 133 14.07 -7.86 8.70
CA SER A 133 14.80 -8.83 7.89
C SER A 133 16.05 -9.37 8.57
N PHE A 134 16.75 -8.52 9.32
CA PHE A 134 17.91 -8.93 10.11
C PHE A 134 17.57 -9.59 11.45
N ASP A 135 16.29 -9.79 11.77
CA ASP A 135 15.83 -10.38 13.04
C ASP A 135 16.11 -9.48 14.25
N PHE A 136 16.25 -8.16 14.05
CA PHE A 136 16.34 -7.19 15.16
C PHE A 136 14.96 -6.91 15.77
N TYR A 137 13.91 -7.03 14.98
CA TYR A 137 12.52 -6.90 15.39
C TYR A 137 11.71 -8.06 14.81
N ASP A 138 10.74 -8.55 15.56
CA ASP A 138 9.70 -9.38 14.98
C ASP A 138 8.71 -8.52 14.14
N PRO A 139 7.94 -9.14 13.24
CA PRO A 139 7.00 -8.42 12.39
C PRO A 139 5.92 -7.62 13.15
N LEU A 140 5.51 -8.05 14.35
CA LEU A 140 4.52 -7.32 15.14
C LEU A 140 5.12 -6.05 15.73
N ILE A 141 6.34 -6.10 16.26
CA ILE A 141 7.09 -4.90 16.67
C ILE A 141 7.29 -3.98 15.47
N GLY A 142 7.66 -4.52 14.30
CA GLY A 142 7.79 -3.74 13.08
C GLY A 142 6.49 -3.00 12.70
N LEU A 143 5.33 -3.64 12.86
CA LEU A 143 4.03 -3.02 12.63
C LEU A 143 3.70 -1.92 13.66
N GLN A 144 4.05 -2.12 14.92
CA GLN A 144 3.91 -1.08 15.96
C GLN A 144 4.76 0.15 15.64
N LEU A 145 6.01 -0.06 15.21
CA LEU A 145 6.89 1.03 14.77
C LEU A 145 6.33 1.75 13.54
N TYR A 146 5.70 1.03 12.61
CA TYR A 146 4.97 1.65 11.50
C TYR A 146 3.88 2.60 11.99
N TYR A 147 3.04 2.19 12.95
CA TYR A 147 2.01 3.07 13.50
C TYR A 147 2.59 4.34 14.10
N HIS A 148 3.70 4.24 14.84
CA HIS A 148 4.41 5.43 15.35
C HIS A 148 4.92 6.36 14.24
N VAL A 149 5.44 5.81 13.14
CA VAL A 149 5.87 6.61 11.99
C VAL A 149 4.69 7.31 11.33
N ILE A 150 3.55 6.64 11.17
CA ILE A 150 2.32 7.23 10.62
C ILE A 150 1.78 8.33 11.53
N GLU A 151 1.71 8.11 12.84
CA GLU A 151 1.27 9.13 13.79
C GLU A 151 2.15 10.38 13.75
N LYS A 152 3.46 10.19 13.69
CA LYS A 152 4.42 11.28 13.56
C LYS A 152 4.23 12.04 12.24
N ALA A 153 4.10 11.33 11.12
CA ALA A 153 3.85 11.94 9.82
C ALA A 153 2.57 12.79 9.83
N CYS A 154 1.48 12.29 10.42
CA CYS A 154 0.25 13.05 10.55
C CYS A 154 0.40 14.29 11.43
N ALA A 155 1.16 14.21 12.54
CA ALA A 155 1.43 15.38 13.39
C ALA A 155 2.24 16.46 12.65
N ASP A 156 3.21 16.04 11.84
CA ASP A 156 4.09 16.94 11.07
C ASP A 156 3.39 17.53 9.81
N SER A 157 2.22 17.01 9.44
CA SER A 157 1.52 17.36 8.20
C SER A 157 1.06 18.82 8.10
N PHE A 158 1.04 19.56 9.22
CA PHE A 158 0.61 20.95 9.27
C PHE A 158 1.37 21.85 8.29
N VAL A 159 2.69 21.66 8.16
CA VAL A 159 3.51 22.45 7.22
C VAL A 159 3.13 22.11 5.77
N PHE A 160 2.86 20.84 5.49
CA PHE A 160 2.41 20.38 4.17
C PHE A 160 1.03 20.94 3.81
N ILE A 161 0.09 20.93 4.75
CA ILE A 161 -1.25 21.53 4.59
C ILE A 161 -1.13 23.04 4.35
N LYS A 162 -0.28 23.75 5.10
CA LYS A 162 -0.12 25.20 4.95
C LYS A 162 0.36 25.64 3.57
N LYS A 163 1.14 24.81 2.89
CA LYS A 163 1.71 25.07 1.56
C LYS A 163 0.71 24.93 0.41
N GLN A 164 -0.49 24.40 0.66
CA GLN A 164 -1.52 24.29 -0.37
C GLN A 164 -2.02 25.68 -0.80
N GLU A 165 -2.31 25.83 -2.08
CA GLU A 165 -2.55 27.14 -2.71
C GLU A 165 -3.86 27.79 -2.24
N THR A 166 -4.93 27.00 -2.14
CA THR A 166 -6.28 27.51 -1.87
C THR A 166 -6.82 27.05 -0.51
N PRO A 167 -7.71 27.82 0.15
CA PRO A 167 -8.36 27.39 1.39
C PRO A 167 -9.15 26.08 1.26
N ASP A 168 -9.76 25.84 0.09
CA ASP A 168 -10.49 24.60 -0.19
C ASP A 168 -9.54 23.41 -0.25
N LEU A 169 -8.41 23.52 -0.98
CA LEU A 169 -7.39 22.48 -1.05
C LEU A 169 -6.75 22.19 0.32
N LYS A 170 -6.53 23.23 1.15
CA LYS A 170 -6.06 23.05 2.54
C LYS A 170 -7.00 22.15 3.34
N LYS A 171 -8.31 22.40 3.26
CA LYS A 171 -9.32 21.59 3.95
C LYS A 171 -9.40 20.19 3.37
N ALA A 172 -9.38 20.05 2.04
CA ALA A 172 -9.41 18.77 1.36
C ALA A 172 -8.21 17.88 1.75
N VAL A 173 -6.99 18.43 1.72
CA VAL A 173 -5.77 17.72 2.11
C VAL A 173 -5.79 17.34 3.60
N ALA A 174 -6.20 18.25 4.48
CA ALA A 174 -6.32 17.95 5.91
C ALA A 174 -7.31 16.81 6.18
N HIS A 175 -8.46 16.82 5.48
CA HIS A 175 -9.48 15.78 5.59
C HIS A 175 -8.99 14.44 5.03
N ALA A 176 -8.32 14.45 3.87
CA ALA A 176 -7.73 13.25 3.27
C ALA A 176 -6.67 12.61 4.20
N ILE A 177 -5.79 13.42 4.82
CA ILE A 177 -4.80 12.93 5.80
C ILE A 177 -5.49 12.29 7.01
N ALA A 178 -6.57 12.90 7.53
CA ALA A 178 -7.31 12.36 8.66
C ALA A 178 -7.93 10.99 8.33
N LEU A 179 -8.51 10.85 7.13
CA LEU A 179 -9.09 9.59 6.65
C LEU A 179 -8.01 8.52 6.41
N GLU A 180 -6.89 8.87 5.78
CA GLU A 180 -5.78 7.95 5.60
C GLU A 180 -5.20 7.47 6.93
N ARG A 181 -5.01 8.39 7.88
CA ARG A 181 -4.60 8.06 9.25
C ARG A 181 -5.58 7.09 9.90
N GLU A 182 -6.87 7.36 9.78
CA GLU A 182 -7.90 6.49 10.33
C GLU A 182 -7.85 5.09 9.70
N GLY A 183 -7.76 5.00 8.37
CA GLY A 183 -7.64 3.72 7.66
C GLY A 183 -6.40 2.93 8.09
N MET A 184 -5.24 3.59 8.21
CA MET A 184 -3.98 2.96 8.59
C MET A 184 -3.93 2.49 10.04
N LEU A 185 -4.55 3.22 10.97
CA LEU A 185 -4.40 2.99 12.41
C LEU A 185 -5.56 2.24 13.05
N LYS A 186 -6.73 2.18 12.39
CA LYS A 186 -7.92 1.52 12.95
C LYS A 186 -8.35 0.33 12.09
N PRO A 187 -8.93 -0.71 12.72
CA PRO A 187 -9.65 -1.73 11.97
C PRO A 187 -10.81 -1.09 11.22
N ILE A 188 -10.94 -1.37 9.92
CA ILE A 188 -12.07 -0.91 9.13
C ILE A 188 -13.13 -2.01 9.02
N ASN A 189 -14.40 -1.61 9.00
CA ASN A 189 -15.48 -2.53 8.64
C ASN A 189 -15.59 -2.59 7.12
N TYR A 190 -15.02 -3.64 6.53
CA TYR A 190 -14.98 -3.85 5.08
C TYR A 190 -16.35 -3.92 4.42
N ASN A 191 -17.34 -4.51 5.09
CA ASN A 191 -18.70 -4.63 4.55
C ASN A 191 -19.29 -3.24 4.29
N ARG A 192 -19.12 -2.31 5.23
CA ARG A 192 -19.57 -0.91 5.07
C ARG A 192 -18.84 -0.14 3.98
N ILE A 193 -17.58 -0.49 3.72
CA ILE A 193 -16.78 0.18 2.70
C ILE A 193 -17.16 -0.34 1.32
N ILE A 194 -17.22 -1.65 1.12
CA ILE A 194 -17.56 -2.27 -0.16
C ILE A 194 -18.97 -1.86 -0.63
N GLU A 195 -19.94 -1.83 0.29
CA GLU A 195 -21.31 -1.34 0.01
C GLU A 195 -21.37 0.14 -0.41
N ARG A 196 -20.35 0.92 -0.04
CA ARG A 196 -20.28 2.38 -0.23
C ARG A 196 -19.15 2.80 -1.16
N GLN A 197 -18.69 1.95 -2.07
CA GLN A 197 -17.80 2.34 -3.17
C GLN A 197 -18.64 2.60 -4.45
N PRO A 198 -19.32 3.75 -4.59
CA PRO A 198 -20.23 4.00 -5.71
C PRO A 198 -19.56 3.97 -7.10
N TYR A 199 -18.23 4.03 -7.16
CA TYR A 199 -17.47 4.21 -8.40
C TYR A 199 -16.39 3.15 -8.66
N GLU A 200 -16.14 2.20 -7.76
CA GLU A 200 -15.44 0.94 -8.10
C GLU A 200 -16.48 -0.08 -8.59
N ARG A 201 -17.16 0.23 -9.68
CA ARG A 201 -18.49 -0.31 -10.06
C ARG A 201 -18.65 -1.83 -10.20
N LEU A 202 -17.61 -2.65 -10.04
CA LEU A 202 -17.72 -4.12 -10.17
C LEU A 202 -16.78 -4.91 -9.25
N PHE A 203 -15.61 -4.38 -8.88
CA PHE A 203 -14.60 -5.11 -8.11
C PHE A 203 -13.74 -4.13 -7.31
N SER A 204 -13.48 -4.44 -6.03
CA SER A 204 -12.50 -3.72 -5.21
C SER A 204 -11.12 -3.74 -5.86
N ALA A 205 -10.22 -2.82 -5.50
CA ALA A 205 -8.83 -2.84 -5.96
C ALA A 205 -8.15 -4.22 -5.77
N TYR A 206 -8.51 -4.91 -4.69
CA TYR A 206 -8.02 -6.25 -4.40
C TYR A 206 -8.58 -7.26 -5.40
N ALA A 207 -9.91 -7.26 -5.59
CA ALA A 207 -10.57 -8.16 -6.52
C ALA A 207 -10.13 -7.92 -7.97
N ARG A 208 -9.84 -6.67 -8.38
CA ARG A 208 -9.25 -6.36 -9.69
C ARG A 208 -7.86 -6.93 -9.85
N THR A 209 -6.99 -6.73 -8.86
CA THR A 209 -5.62 -7.26 -8.86
C THR A 209 -5.65 -8.79 -8.89
N GLN A 210 -6.50 -9.42 -8.07
CA GLN A 210 -6.69 -10.86 -8.04
C GLN A 210 -7.24 -11.39 -9.37
N HIS A 211 -8.24 -10.74 -9.96
CA HIS A 211 -8.76 -11.12 -11.27
C HIS A 211 -7.66 -11.07 -12.33
N LYS A 212 -6.90 -9.95 -12.42
CA LYS A 212 -5.78 -9.82 -13.36
C LYS A 212 -4.72 -10.91 -13.19
N LEU A 213 -4.40 -11.26 -11.94
CA LEU A 213 -3.47 -12.33 -11.63
C LEU A 213 -3.97 -13.70 -12.10
N LEU A 214 -5.26 -13.98 -11.88
CA LEU A 214 -5.87 -15.27 -12.20
C LEU A 214 -6.23 -15.42 -13.70
N THR A 215 -6.56 -14.33 -14.39
CA THR A 215 -7.05 -14.37 -15.80
C THR A 215 -6.05 -13.82 -16.81
N GLY A 216 -5.21 -12.87 -16.43
CA GLY A 216 -4.25 -12.20 -17.32
C GLY A 216 -2.87 -12.84 -17.35
N CYS A 217 -2.57 -13.75 -16.42
CA CYS A 217 -1.28 -14.42 -16.27
C CYS A 217 -1.47 -15.92 -16.04
N ALA A 218 -2.25 -16.58 -16.90
CA ALA A 218 -2.42 -18.04 -16.81
C ALA A 218 -1.07 -18.80 -16.74
N ASN A 219 0.00 -18.27 -17.35
CA ASN A 219 1.35 -18.82 -17.22
C ASN A 219 2.03 -18.47 -15.89
N THR A 220 1.89 -17.26 -15.36
CA THR A 220 2.56 -16.84 -14.11
C THR A 220 1.87 -17.39 -12.87
N ALA A 221 0.53 -17.46 -12.85
CA ALA A 221 -0.22 -18.10 -11.78
C ALA A 221 0.07 -19.61 -11.72
N ASN A 222 0.11 -20.31 -12.86
CA ASN A 222 0.51 -21.71 -12.91
C ASN A 222 1.99 -21.92 -12.57
N THR A 223 2.88 -21.01 -12.99
CA THR A 223 4.31 -21.08 -12.64
C THR A 223 4.52 -20.87 -11.14
N TYR A 224 3.78 -19.95 -10.53
CA TYR A 224 3.83 -19.67 -9.10
C TYR A 224 3.22 -20.82 -8.28
N LEU A 225 2.05 -21.34 -8.67
CA LEU A 225 1.44 -22.49 -8.02
C LEU A 225 2.31 -23.76 -8.10
N ARG A 226 3.08 -23.93 -9.18
CA ARG A 226 4.06 -25.03 -9.33
C ARG A 226 5.32 -24.89 -8.46
N GLN A 227 5.58 -23.73 -7.86
CA GLN A 227 6.72 -23.53 -6.94
C GLN A 227 6.42 -24.02 -5.52
N PHE A 228 5.15 -24.26 -5.20
CA PHE A 228 4.75 -24.97 -4.00
C PHE A 228 4.58 -26.42 -4.41
N PRO A 229 5.40 -27.37 -3.91
CA PRO A 229 5.14 -28.77 -4.14
C PRO A 229 3.72 -29.07 -3.65
N ASP A 230 3.03 -29.97 -4.36
CA ASP A 230 1.78 -30.57 -3.89
C ASP A 230 2.09 -31.37 -2.62
N GLU A 231 2.29 -30.68 -1.49
CA GLU A 231 2.27 -31.33 -0.21
C GLU A 231 0.85 -31.85 -0.04
N PRO A 232 0.67 -33.18 0.08
CA PRO A 232 -0.66 -33.72 0.30
C PRO A 232 -1.21 -33.03 1.54
N ILE A 233 -2.33 -32.33 1.35
CA ILE A 233 -3.11 -31.74 2.44
C ILE A 233 -3.50 -32.92 3.34
N THR A 234 -2.67 -33.17 4.36
CA THR A 234 -3.03 -34.09 5.42
C THR A 234 -4.26 -33.48 6.07
N SER A 235 -5.32 -34.27 6.10
CA SER A 235 -6.70 -33.90 6.40
C SER A 235 -6.96 -33.35 7.82
N GLY A 236 -5.92 -32.86 8.51
CA GLY A 236 -5.97 -32.36 9.89
C GLY A 236 -5.95 -30.84 10.05
N THR A 237 -5.59 -30.04 9.04
CA THR A 237 -5.31 -28.60 9.24
C THR A 237 -6.33 -27.66 8.59
N LEU A 238 -7.55 -28.13 8.31
CA LEU A 238 -8.69 -27.30 7.88
C LEU A 238 -9.79 -27.31 8.95
N MET A 239 -9.42 -26.93 10.16
CA MET A 239 -10.36 -26.36 11.13
C MET A 239 -9.72 -25.13 11.73
N LEU A 240 -9.98 -23.97 11.14
CA LEU A 240 -10.13 -22.66 11.79
C LEU A 240 -10.31 -21.59 10.72
N ALA A 241 -11.54 -21.47 10.23
CA ALA A 241 -12.14 -20.23 9.71
C ALA A 241 -13.61 -20.53 9.35
N ARG A 242 -14.47 -20.56 10.36
CA ARG A 242 -15.89 -20.20 10.26
C ARG A 242 -16.15 -19.13 11.31
#